data_AF-A0A1M5X9Y9-F1
#
_entry.id   AF-A0A1M5X9Y9-F1
#
_cell.length_a   1.000
_cell.length_b   1.000
_cell.length_c   1.000
_cell.angle_alpha   90.00
_cell.angle_beta   90.00
_cell.angle_gamma   90.00
#
_symmetry.space_group_name_H-M   'P 1'
#
loop_
_entity.id
_entity.type
_entity.pdbx_description
1 polymer ?
#
loop_
_entity_poly.entity_id
_entity_poly.type
_entity_poly.pdbx_seq_one_letter_code
_entity_poly.pdbx_strand_id
1 'polypeptide(L)'
;MPRSRPVRRSRSAGGSGSPRPGRANRAGRPNRARRPVFAGLAVVLLASAAVGCGDAGELKGAGATPTAISPDKLWPDLTPAASPAFDIGEVDTEVIKGITVPGGDIHKVDPVAVVRREIAAHPGDYSAGAYDETARLMADCGKSGAQGRRCPVLKAYYRDLTGDGRDDMTLGFRQLPGNLTAVRVYTVRKDRLVQIMGYEDAVSAVELAGRSVIIRAPSEVAGYEYRLQWTWDQQQQAMLLTNDEMLRTGDANHKRSPHAPHSSRLPVSPSPSPSASASPSAAASASGR
;
A
#
# COMPACT_ATOMS: atom_id res chain seq x y z
N MET A 1 -23.03 -37.07 21.55
CA MET A 1 -21.98 -37.83 22.27
C MET A 1 -21.12 -38.61 21.27
N PRO A 2 -19.81 -38.33 21.21
CA PRO A 2 -18.80 -39.37 20.94
C PRO A 2 -17.81 -39.49 22.12
N ARG A 3 -17.27 -40.69 22.37
CA ARG A 3 -16.37 -40.96 23.51
C ARG A 3 -14.90 -40.79 23.13
N SER A 4 -14.20 -39.84 23.77
CA SER A 4 -12.75 -39.68 23.65
C SER A 4 -11.99 -40.83 24.34
N ARG A 5 -10.94 -41.36 23.70
CA ARG A 5 -9.97 -42.29 24.31
C ARG A 5 -8.70 -41.54 24.75
N PRO A 6 -8.07 -41.91 25.88
CA PRO A 6 -6.91 -41.18 26.41
C PRO A 6 -5.58 -41.60 25.74
N VAL A 7 -4.69 -40.61 25.54
CA VAL A 7 -3.31 -40.83 25.06
C VAL A 7 -2.40 -41.22 26.23
N ARG A 8 -1.59 -42.27 26.05
CA ARG A 8 -0.74 -42.85 27.09
C ARG A 8 0.66 -42.20 27.09
N ARG A 9 1.09 -41.64 28.22
CA ARG A 9 2.47 -41.17 28.42
C ARG A 9 3.44 -42.34 28.49
N SER A 10 4.59 -42.22 27.81
CA SER A 10 5.78 -43.03 28.07
C SER A 10 6.88 -42.14 28.64
N ARG A 11 7.39 -42.51 29.83
CA ARG A 11 8.62 -41.96 30.42
C ARG A 11 9.78 -42.89 30.05
N SER A 12 10.97 -42.34 29.84
CA SER A 12 12.22 -43.09 30.03
C SER A 12 13.04 -42.43 31.14
N ALA A 13 13.60 -43.26 32.02
CA ALA A 13 14.73 -42.91 32.87
C ALA A 13 16.02 -42.87 32.02
N GLY A 14 17.18 -42.42 32.48
CA GLY A 14 17.62 -41.90 33.79
C GLY A 14 19.16 -41.93 33.83
N GLY A 15 19.81 -41.28 34.80
CA GLY A 15 21.29 -41.31 34.87
C GLY A 15 21.95 -40.19 35.67
N SER A 16 21.76 -40.17 36.98
CA SER A 16 22.53 -39.33 37.91
C SER A 16 23.74 -40.12 38.45
N GLY A 17 24.94 -39.54 38.42
CA GLY A 17 26.17 -40.24 38.83
C GLY A 17 27.38 -39.35 39.11
N SER A 18 27.57 -39.02 40.39
CA SER A 18 28.78 -38.45 41.00
C SER A 18 28.77 -38.91 42.49
N PRO A 19 29.86 -38.91 43.29
CA PRO A 19 31.14 -38.19 43.10
C PRO A 19 32.44 -38.83 43.73
N ARG A 20 33.53 -38.03 43.81
CA ARG A 20 34.57 -37.97 44.89
C ARG A 20 35.84 -38.89 44.87
N PRO A 21 36.94 -38.55 45.62
CA PRO A 21 38.33 -38.66 45.11
C PRO A 21 39.42 -39.23 46.07
N GLY A 22 40.70 -39.26 45.63
CA GLY A 22 41.93 -39.41 46.44
C GLY A 22 43.21 -39.26 45.57
N ARG A 23 44.18 -38.37 45.86
CA ARG A 23 45.37 -38.49 46.76
C ARG A 23 46.32 -39.68 46.42
N ALA A 24 47.66 -39.57 46.44
CA ALA A 24 48.61 -38.44 46.56
C ALA A 24 50.08 -38.87 46.32
N ASN A 25 50.99 -37.90 46.06
CA ASN A 25 52.47 -37.94 46.28
C ASN A 25 53.29 -38.94 45.44
N ARG A 26 54.61 -38.83 45.20
CA ARG A 26 55.80 -38.02 45.65
C ARG A 26 56.74 -37.88 44.41
N ALA A 27 57.89 -37.20 44.33
CA ALA A 27 58.71 -36.26 45.12
C ALA A 27 59.73 -35.55 44.18
N GLY A 28 60.44 -34.50 44.62
CA GLY A 28 61.67 -34.01 43.95
C GLY A 28 61.93 -32.50 44.08
N ARG A 29 63.07 -32.10 44.67
CA ARG A 29 63.55 -30.71 44.81
C ARG A 29 65.09 -30.73 44.63
N PRO A 30 65.74 -29.69 44.09
CA PRO A 30 66.26 -28.65 45.00
C PRO A 30 66.32 -27.21 44.42
N ASN A 31 66.69 -26.25 45.29
CA ASN A 31 66.87 -24.82 45.00
C ASN A 31 68.07 -24.51 44.07
N ARG A 32 67.99 -23.39 43.33
CA ARG A 32 69.09 -22.38 43.31
C ARG A 32 68.67 -20.98 42.81
N ALA A 33 69.20 -19.98 43.52
CA ALA A 33 69.54 -18.60 43.13
C ALA A 33 68.52 -17.67 42.42
N ARG A 34 68.32 -16.50 43.04
CA ARG A 34 67.70 -15.30 42.45
C ARG A 34 68.67 -14.59 41.48
N ARG A 35 68.18 -14.09 40.34
CA ARG A 35 68.40 -12.70 39.83
C ARG A 35 67.53 -12.43 38.57
N PRO A 36 67.24 -11.16 38.23
CA PRO A 36 66.01 -10.81 37.51
C PRO A 36 66.15 -10.70 36.00
N VAL A 37 65.10 -11.09 35.26
CA VAL A 37 64.87 -10.71 33.86
C VAL A 37 63.45 -10.13 33.71
N PHE A 38 63.18 -9.07 34.47
CA PHE A 38 62.01 -8.20 34.22
C PHE A 38 62.32 -7.24 33.05
N ALA A 39 62.54 -7.82 31.85
CA ALA A 39 62.88 -7.05 30.64
C ALA A 39 62.43 -7.68 29.31
N GLY A 40 61.78 -8.86 29.31
CA GLY A 40 61.39 -9.57 28.08
C GLY A 40 59.89 -9.55 27.73
N LEU A 41 59.00 -9.41 28.71
CA LEU A 41 57.56 -9.67 28.55
C LEU A 41 56.72 -8.48 28.09
N ALA A 42 57.26 -7.25 28.14
CA ALA A 42 56.51 -6.05 27.75
C ALA A 42 56.38 -5.89 26.22
N VAL A 43 57.38 -6.31 25.44
CA VAL A 43 57.41 -6.06 23.99
C VAL A 43 56.51 -7.02 23.21
N VAL A 44 56.38 -8.28 23.65
CA VAL A 44 55.54 -9.28 22.96
C VAL A 44 54.04 -8.97 23.10
N LEU A 45 53.59 -8.48 24.26
CA LEU A 45 52.19 -8.12 24.50
C LEU A 45 51.75 -6.86 23.74
N LEU A 46 52.67 -5.95 23.41
CA LEU A 46 52.39 -4.76 22.60
C LEU A 46 52.29 -5.06 21.10
N ALA A 47 52.91 -6.13 20.60
CA ALA A 47 52.79 -6.54 19.20
C ALA A 47 51.41 -7.17 18.87
N SER A 48 50.79 -7.85 19.82
CA SER A 48 49.47 -8.48 19.66
C SER A 48 48.29 -7.51 19.57
N ALA A 49 48.48 -6.23 19.89
CA ALA A 49 47.41 -5.21 19.80
C ALA A 49 47.22 -4.63 18.38
N ALA A 50 48.13 -4.92 17.43
CA ALA A 50 48.13 -4.34 16.09
C ALA A 50 47.29 -5.13 15.05
N VAL A 51 46.72 -6.28 15.40
CA VAL A 51 45.94 -7.15 14.50
C VAL A 51 44.47 -7.21 14.94
N GLY A 52 43.90 -6.02 15.21
CA GLY A 52 42.59 -5.86 15.85
C GLY A 52 41.64 -4.86 15.18
N CYS A 53 42.06 -4.14 14.13
CA CYS A 53 41.10 -3.56 13.18
C CYS A 53 40.70 -4.66 12.21
N GLY A 54 39.68 -5.44 12.58
CA GLY A 54 39.00 -6.29 11.63
C GLY A 54 38.44 -5.42 10.50
N ASP A 55 38.63 -5.87 9.26
CA ASP A 55 38.00 -5.28 8.09
C ASP A 55 36.48 -5.28 8.32
N ALA A 56 35.93 -4.11 8.62
CA ALA A 56 34.48 -3.89 8.62
C ALA A 56 34.07 -3.85 7.15
N GLY A 57 33.92 -5.04 6.57
CA GLY A 57 33.91 -5.27 5.13
C GLY A 57 33.00 -4.32 4.38
N GLU A 58 33.43 -3.95 3.17
CA GLU A 58 32.93 -2.80 2.40
C GLU A 58 31.41 -2.58 2.55
N LEU A 59 31.04 -1.32 2.80
CA LEU A 59 29.65 -0.88 2.92
C LEU A 59 28.86 -1.25 1.66
N LYS A 60 28.18 -2.40 1.72
CA LYS A 60 27.36 -2.91 0.63
C LYS A 60 26.14 -2.01 0.47
N GLY A 61 26.22 -1.08 -0.48
CA GLY A 61 25.11 -0.20 -0.83
C GLY A 61 23.84 -0.98 -1.09
N ALA A 62 22.70 -0.50 -0.57
CA ALA A 62 21.40 -1.17 -0.63
C ALA A 62 20.74 -1.15 -2.04
N GLY A 63 21.55 -1.07 -3.10
CA GLY A 63 21.11 -0.70 -4.45
C GLY A 63 20.86 0.81 -4.59
N ALA A 64 20.36 1.21 -5.76
CA ALA A 64 19.89 2.56 -5.97
C ALA A 64 18.52 2.76 -5.30
N THR A 65 18.39 3.77 -4.45
CA THR A 65 17.07 4.20 -3.94
C THR A 65 16.23 4.67 -5.13
N PRO A 66 15.03 4.09 -5.38
CA PRO A 66 14.16 4.56 -6.43
C PRO A 66 13.79 6.03 -6.23
N THR A 67 13.81 6.82 -7.30
CA THR A 67 13.34 8.22 -7.25
C THR A 67 11.88 8.24 -6.77
N ALA A 68 11.57 9.13 -5.84
CA ALA A 68 10.21 9.31 -5.34
C ALA A 68 9.30 9.83 -6.48
N ILE A 69 8.43 8.96 -6.98
CA ILE A 69 7.36 9.31 -7.93
C ILE A 69 6.08 9.48 -7.10
N SER A 70 5.31 10.55 -7.35
CA SER A 70 3.99 10.72 -6.73
C SER A 70 3.09 9.53 -7.09
N PRO A 71 2.27 9.00 -6.16
CA PRO A 71 1.29 7.98 -6.50
C PRO A 71 0.34 8.46 -7.60
N ASP A 72 0.04 7.58 -8.56
CA ASP A 72 -0.97 7.84 -9.58
C ASP A 72 -2.36 7.62 -8.96
N LYS A 73 -3.15 8.68 -8.84
CA LYS A 73 -4.53 8.59 -8.32
C LYS A 73 -5.47 7.99 -9.36
N LEU A 74 -6.11 6.89 -9.00
CA LEU A 74 -7.14 6.25 -9.81
C LEU A 74 -8.50 6.84 -9.43
N TRP A 75 -9.34 7.05 -10.45
CA TRP A 75 -10.74 7.48 -10.29
C TRP A 75 -10.93 8.69 -9.35
N PRO A 76 -10.28 9.85 -9.61
CA PRO A 76 -10.33 11.02 -8.72
C PRO A 76 -11.75 11.59 -8.52
N ASP A 77 -12.68 11.29 -9.43
CA ASP A 77 -14.10 11.69 -9.37
C ASP A 77 -14.99 10.65 -8.67
N LEU A 78 -14.42 9.57 -8.11
CA LEU A 78 -15.16 8.60 -7.30
C LEU A 78 -15.74 9.32 -6.08
N THR A 79 -17.07 9.26 -5.89
CA THR A 79 -17.71 9.88 -4.73
C THR A 79 -17.25 9.17 -3.45
N PRO A 80 -16.53 9.85 -2.53
CA PRO A 80 -16.07 9.22 -1.31
C PRO A 80 -17.24 8.76 -0.46
N ALA A 81 -17.15 7.55 0.09
CA ALA A 81 -18.16 7.09 1.03
C ALA A 81 -18.00 7.71 2.42
N ALA A 82 -19.04 7.59 3.23
CA ALA A 82 -19.10 8.11 4.60
C ALA A 82 -19.10 7.00 5.69
N SER A 83 -19.03 5.72 5.32
CA SER A 83 -19.08 4.57 6.24
C SER A 83 -18.46 3.33 5.58
N PRO A 84 -17.78 2.44 6.35
CA PRO A 84 -17.12 1.24 5.84
C PRO A 84 -18.11 0.17 5.35
N ALA A 85 -17.61 -0.75 4.53
CA ALA A 85 -18.19 -2.06 4.25
C ALA A 85 -17.47 -3.14 5.06
N PHE A 86 -18.22 -4.10 5.62
CA PHE A 86 -17.64 -5.16 6.44
C PHE A 86 -17.33 -6.42 5.61
N ASP A 87 -16.11 -6.54 5.09
CA ASP A 87 -15.25 -7.73 5.23
C ASP A 87 -13.84 -7.48 4.65
N ILE A 88 -12.77 -7.72 5.41
CA ILE A 88 -11.39 -7.70 4.87
C ILE A 88 -11.01 -9.15 4.53
N GLY A 89 -11.48 -9.58 3.36
CA GLY A 89 -11.46 -10.97 2.91
C GLY A 89 -10.07 -11.59 2.72
N GLU A 90 -10.07 -12.93 2.69
CA GLU A 90 -8.89 -13.80 2.55
C GLU A 90 -8.25 -13.69 1.15
N VAL A 91 -6.97 -14.07 1.05
CA VAL A 91 -6.16 -13.91 -0.17
C VAL A 91 -6.46 -15.01 -1.18
N ASP A 92 -7.30 -14.72 -2.16
CA ASP A 92 -7.60 -15.63 -3.27
C ASP A 92 -7.00 -15.17 -4.62
N THR A 93 -6.57 -16.16 -5.42
CA THR A 93 -6.19 -15.97 -6.82
C THR A 93 -7.12 -16.78 -7.72
N GLU A 94 -7.74 -16.15 -8.72
CA GLU A 94 -8.69 -16.82 -9.61
C GLU A 94 -8.26 -16.71 -11.08
N VAL A 95 -8.29 -17.82 -11.80
CA VAL A 95 -8.18 -17.82 -13.27
C VAL A 95 -9.54 -17.45 -13.87
N ILE A 96 -9.64 -16.27 -14.49
CA ILE A 96 -10.90 -15.79 -15.07
C ILE A 96 -11.30 -16.64 -16.28
N LYS A 97 -12.32 -17.47 -16.09
CA LYS A 97 -12.78 -18.44 -17.09
C LYS A 97 -13.36 -17.74 -18.31
N GLY A 98 -12.97 -18.20 -19.50
CA GLY A 98 -13.48 -17.68 -20.77
C GLY A 98 -12.91 -16.32 -21.20
N ILE A 99 -11.76 -15.91 -20.64
CA ILE A 99 -10.90 -14.85 -21.18
C ILE A 99 -9.50 -15.43 -21.42
N THR A 100 -9.11 -15.47 -22.69
CA THR A 100 -7.73 -15.72 -23.11
C THR A 100 -7.05 -14.41 -23.43
N VAL A 101 -5.73 -14.35 -23.26
CA VAL A 101 -4.89 -13.19 -23.56
C VAL A 101 -3.75 -13.63 -24.48
N PRO A 102 -4.02 -13.97 -25.76
CA PRO A 102 -3.01 -14.54 -26.65
C PRO A 102 -1.85 -13.58 -26.89
N GLY A 103 -0.62 -14.06 -26.66
CA GLY A 103 0.59 -13.24 -26.74
C GLY A 103 0.93 -12.49 -25.46
N GLY A 104 0.14 -12.66 -24.39
CA GLY A 104 0.42 -12.14 -23.07
C GLY A 104 0.31 -10.63 -22.90
N ASP A 105 -0.43 -9.94 -23.78
CA ASP A 105 -0.61 -8.48 -23.77
C ASP A 105 -1.95 -8.11 -23.11
N ILE A 106 -1.90 -7.68 -21.85
CA ILE A 106 -3.10 -7.38 -21.06
C ILE A 106 -3.86 -6.14 -21.56
N HIS A 107 -3.22 -5.22 -22.27
CA HIS A 107 -3.87 -4.00 -22.80
C HIS A 107 -4.92 -4.31 -23.87
N LYS A 108 -4.92 -5.54 -24.41
CA LYS A 108 -5.93 -6.04 -25.36
C LYS A 108 -7.15 -6.67 -24.70
N VAL A 109 -7.16 -6.78 -23.37
CA VAL A 109 -8.31 -7.31 -22.61
C VAL A 109 -9.36 -6.22 -22.48
N ASP A 110 -10.61 -6.49 -22.90
CA ASP A 110 -11.74 -5.60 -22.66
C ASP A 110 -12.14 -5.64 -21.16
N PRO A 111 -11.98 -4.55 -20.39
CA PRO A 111 -12.34 -4.54 -18.98
C PRO A 111 -13.84 -4.77 -18.74
N VAL A 112 -14.70 -4.40 -19.70
CA VAL A 112 -16.14 -4.64 -19.62
C VAL A 112 -16.44 -6.13 -19.77
N ALA A 113 -15.71 -6.85 -20.62
CA ALA A 113 -15.81 -8.30 -20.73
C ALA A 113 -15.35 -9.02 -19.45
N VAL A 114 -14.35 -8.51 -18.74
CA VAL A 114 -13.91 -9.06 -17.44
C VAL A 114 -15.03 -8.98 -16.41
N VAL A 115 -15.61 -7.80 -16.20
CA VAL A 115 -16.72 -7.62 -15.23
C VAL A 115 -17.95 -8.45 -15.63
N ARG A 116 -18.24 -8.61 -16.94
CA ARG A 116 -19.29 -9.52 -17.42
C ARG A 116 -19.03 -10.99 -17.09
N ARG A 117 -17.77 -11.44 -17.03
CA ARG A 117 -17.42 -12.81 -16.61
C ARG A 117 -17.60 -13.00 -15.11
N GLU A 118 -17.18 -12.01 -14.32
CA GLU A 118 -17.34 -12.04 -12.87
C GLU A 118 -18.82 -12.12 -12.46
N ILE A 119 -19.67 -11.28 -13.07
CA ILE A 119 -21.13 -11.31 -12.90
C ILE A 119 -21.73 -12.67 -13.28
N ALA A 120 -21.28 -13.27 -14.38
CA ALA A 120 -21.76 -14.57 -14.84
C ALA A 120 -21.27 -15.75 -13.97
N ALA A 121 -20.15 -15.59 -13.26
CA ALA A 121 -19.63 -16.57 -12.32
C ALA A 121 -20.34 -16.49 -10.96
N HIS A 122 -20.84 -15.31 -10.57
CA HIS A 122 -21.44 -15.02 -9.27
C HIS A 122 -22.93 -14.60 -9.38
N PRO A 123 -23.82 -15.42 -9.98
CA PRO A 123 -25.23 -15.06 -10.15
C PRO A 123 -25.98 -14.88 -8.82
N GLY A 124 -25.48 -15.49 -7.73
CA GLY A 124 -26.01 -15.30 -6.38
C GLY A 124 -25.94 -13.84 -5.92
N ASP A 125 -24.86 -13.13 -6.26
CA ASP A 125 -24.64 -11.74 -5.85
C ASP A 125 -25.23 -10.74 -6.86
N TYR A 126 -25.19 -11.07 -8.15
CA TYR A 126 -25.49 -10.13 -9.24
C TYR A 126 -26.81 -10.36 -9.99
N SER A 127 -27.51 -11.50 -9.81
CA SER A 127 -28.81 -11.75 -10.49
C SER A 127 -29.98 -11.89 -9.52
N ALA A 128 -29.72 -12.30 -8.27
CA ALA A 128 -30.71 -12.40 -7.21
C ALA A 128 -30.20 -11.85 -5.86
N GLY A 129 -29.07 -11.14 -5.87
CA GLY A 129 -28.36 -10.69 -4.68
C GLY A 129 -28.23 -9.17 -4.57
N ALA A 130 -27.26 -8.73 -3.76
CA ALA A 130 -27.07 -7.34 -3.39
C ALA A 130 -26.60 -6.41 -4.53
N TYR A 131 -26.17 -6.96 -5.67
CA TYR A 131 -25.51 -6.21 -6.75
C TYR A 131 -26.25 -6.30 -8.10
N ASP A 132 -27.58 -6.48 -8.07
CA ASP A 132 -28.42 -6.65 -9.27
C ASP A 132 -28.42 -5.42 -10.20
N GLU A 133 -28.37 -4.21 -9.65
CA GLU A 133 -28.29 -2.98 -10.44
C GLU A 133 -26.96 -2.87 -11.19
N THR A 134 -25.85 -3.38 -10.66
CA THR A 134 -24.58 -3.46 -11.41
C THR A 134 -24.77 -4.31 -12.66
N ALA A 135 -25.33 -5.51 -12.54
CA ALA A 135 -25.58 -6.38 -13.69
C ALA A 135 -26.52 -5.74 -14.72
N ARG A 136 -27.57 -5.05 -14.25
CA ARG A 136 -28.50 -4.29 -15.09
C ARG A 136 -27.80 -3.17 -15.88
N LEU A 137 -26.91 -2.40 -15.23
CA LEU A 137 -26.21 -1.27 -15.85
C LEU A 137 -25.04 -1.68 -16.75
N MET A 138 -24.53 -2.92 -16.67
CA MET A 138 -23.56 -3.46 -17.64
C MET A 138 -24.09 -3.52 -19.08
N ALA A 139 -25.42 -3.45 -19.26
CA ALA A 139 -26.07 -3.30 -20.55
C ALA A 139 -25.84 -1.91 -21.19
N ASP A 140 -25.35 -0.91 -20.45
CA ASP A 140 -25.01 0.42 -20.97
C ASP A 140 -23.53 0.61 -21.32
N CYS A 141 -22.66 -0.29 -20.86
CA CYS A 141 -21.23 -0.24 -21.18
C CYS A 141 -20.99 -0.41 -22.69
N GLY A 142 -20.25 0.54 -23.27
CA GLY A 142 -20.00 0.63 -24.71
C GLY A 142 -20.98 1.53 -25.48
N LYS A 143 -22.03 2.06 -24.84
CA LYS A 143 -22.92 3.06 -25.46
C LYS A 143 -22.31 4.47 -25.42
N SER A 144 -22.75 5.33 -26.32
CA SER A 144 -22.34 6.74 -26.35
C SER A 144 -23.19 7.63 -25.42
N GLY A 145 -22.67 8.82 -25.10
CA GLY A 145 -23.42 9.88 -24.42
C GLY A 145 -23.84 9.54 -22.98
N ALA A 146 -25.04 10.00 -22.59
CA ALA A 146 -25.55 9.85 -21.23
C ALA A 146 -25.74 8.39 -20.79
N GLN A 147 -25.99 7.46 -21.73
CA GLN A 147 -26.13 6.04 -21.41
C GLN A 147 -24.77 5.43 -21.07
N GLY A 148 -23.72 5.68 -21.87
CA GLY A 148 -22.36 5.22 -21.59
C GLY A 148 -21.83 5.66 -20.22
N ARG A 149 -22.22 6.87 -19.79
CA ARG A 149 -21.91 7.42 -18.45
C ARG A 149 -22.55 6.65 -17.28
N ARG A 150 -23.48 5.73 -17.52
CA ARG A 150 -24.08 4.84 -16.51
C ARG A 150 -23.36 3.49 -16.40
N CYS A 151 -22.37 3.21 -17.25
CA CYS A 151 -21.57 2.00 -17.13
C CYS A 151 -20.87 1.97 -15.75
N PRO A 152 -21.05 0.91 -14.94
CA PRO A 152 -20.45 0.84 -13.61
C PRO A 152 -18.96 0.53 -13.64
N VAL A 153 -18.41 0.12 -14.80
CA VAL A 153 -16.98 -0.17 -14.98
C VAL A 153 -16.19 1.13 -15.07
N LEU A 154 -15.21 1.27 -14.20
CA LEU A 154 -14.31 2.43 -14.16
C LEU A 154 -13.13 2.23 -15.14
N LYS A 155 -12.37 3.29 -15.41
CA LYS A 155 -11.19 3.24 -16.27
C LYS A 155 -10.18 2.19 -15.74
N ALA A 156 -9.74 1.28 -16.60
CA ALA A 156 -8.61 0.38 -16.29
C ALA A 156 -7.28 1.14 -16.30
N TYR A 157 -6.36 0.75 -15.42
CA TYR A 157 -5.00 1.27 -15.33
C TYR A 157 -3.99 0.12 -15.40
N TYR A 158 -2.86 0.38 -16.03
CA TYR A 158 -1.87 -0.64 -16.36
C TYR A 158 -0.49 -0.26 -15.82
N ARG A 159 0.16 -1.20 -15.14
CA ARG A 159 1.46 -1.01 -14.49
C ARG A 159 2.07 -2.37 -14.14
N ASP A 160 3.37 -2.55 -14.33
CA ASP A 160 4.10 -3.69 -13.77
C ASP A 160 4.06 -3.66 -12.23
N LEU A 161 3.23 -4.53 -11.64
CA LEU A 161 3.08 -4.72 -10.18
C LEU A 161 3.79 -6.01 -9.73
N THR A 162 3.72 -7.07 -10.54
CA THR A 162 4.33 -8.40 -10.31
C THR A 162 5.86 -8.41 -10.46
N GLY A 163 6.42 -7.46 -11.19
CA GLY A 163 7.85 -7.24 -11.38
C GLY A 163 8.49 -8.13 -12.44
N ASP A 164 7.69 -8.65 -13.39
CA ASP A 164 8.17 -9.50 -14.48
C ASP A 164 8.49 -8.71 -15.76
N GLY A 165 8.33 -7.39 -15.74
CA GLY A 165 8.53 -6.49 -16.88
C GLY A 165 7.31 -6.37 -17.81
N ARG A 166 6.14 -6.90 -17.42
CA ARG A 166 4.86 -6.74 -18.12
C ARG A 166 3.91 -5.94 -17.24
N ASP A 167 3.01 -5.19 -17.87
CA ASP A 167 1.96 -4.52 -17.11
C ASP A 167 0.91 -5.51 -16.61
N ASP A 168 0.50 -5.31 -15.36
CA ASP A 168 -0.71 -5.84 -14.75
C ASP A 168 -1.85 -4.82 -14.86
N MET A 169 -3.10 -5.26 -14.77
CA MET A 169 -4.30 -4.42 -14.90
C MET A 169 -4.97 -4.21 -13.55
N THR A 170 -5.02 -2.96 -13.07
CA THR A 170 -5.91 -2.55 -11.98
C THR A 170 -7.24 -2.09 -12.56
N LEU A 171 -8.34 -2.72 -12.13
CA LEU A 171 -9.69 -2.46 -12.58
C LEU A 171 -10.59 -2.18 -11.37
N GLY A 172 -11.51 -1.23 -11.53
CA GLY A 172 -12.53 -0.92 -10.55
C GLY A 172 -13.91 -0.93 -11.19
N PHE A 173 -14.93 -1.34 -10.45
CA PHE A 173 -16.32 -1.19 -10.86
C PHE A 173 -17.26 -1.01 -9.68
N ARG A 174 -18.37 -0.31 -9.91
CA ARG A 174 -19.37 0.00 -8.88
C ARG A 174 -20.24 -1.22 -8.59
N GLN A 175 -20.42 -1.53 -7.33
CA GLN A 175 -21.37 -2.53 -6.83
C GLN A 175 -22.62 -1.81 -6.33
N LEU A 176 -23.76 -2.11 -6.97
CA LEU A 176 -24.99 -1.32 -6.92
C LEU A 176 -26.20 -2.25 -6.76
N PRO A 177 -27.20 -1.87 -5.93
CA PRO A 177 -27.34 -0.58 -5.25
C PRO A 177 -26.39 -0.41 -4.06
N GLY A 178 -25.74 0.76 -3.95
CA GLY A 178 -24.85 1.05 -2.82
C GLY A 178 -23.72 2.05 -3.13
N ASN A 179 -22.80 2.16 -2.18
CA ASN A 179 -21.60 2.99 -2.26
C ASN A 179 -20.32 2.19 -2.58
N LEU A 180 -20.41 0.86 -2.70
CA LEU A 180 -19.27 -0.04 -2.84
C LEU A 180 -18.57 0.07 -4.21
N THR A 181 -17.26 -0.15 -4.18
CA THR A 181 -16.41 -0.32 -5.37
C THR A 181 -15.62 -1.60 -5.21
N ALA A 182 -15.85 -2.56 -6.10
CA ALA A 182 -14.96 -3.68 -6.29
C ALA A 182 -13.68 -3.16 -6.96
N VAL A 183 -12.53 -3.41 -6.34
CA VAL A 183 -11.19 -3.20 -6.90
C VAL A 183 -10.58 -4.57 -7.12
N ARG A 184 -9.94 -4.73 -8.29
CA ARG A 184 -9.35 -5.98 -8.76
C ARG A 184 -8.00 -5.69 -9.39
N VAL A 185 -7.03 -6.58 -9.21
CA VAL A 185 -5.80 -6.59 -10.01
C VAL A 185 -5.70 -7.91 -10.74
N TYR A 186 -5.38 -7.84 -12.03
CA TYR A 186 -5.19 -8.99 -12.90
C TYR A 186 -3.79 -9.00 -13.51
N THR A 187 -3.21 -10.19 -13.61
CA THR A 187 -1.99 -10.47 -14.38
C THR A 187 -2.28 -11.49 -15.49
N VAL A 188 -1.30 -11.77 -16.35
CA VAL A 188 -1.42 -12.79 -17.39
C VAL A 188 -0.48 -13.96 -17.12
N ARG A 189 -1.01 -15.18 -16.99
CA ARG A 189 -0.21 -16.40 -16.87
C ARG A 189 -0.63 -17.42 -17.91
N LYS A 190 0.34 -17.88 -18.73
CA LYS A 190 0.13 -18.90 -19.77
C LYS A 190 -1.06 -18.53 -20.70
N ASP A 191 -1.04 -17.29 -21.20
CA ASP A 191 -2.09 -16.68 -22.04
C ASP A 191 -3.50 -16.66 -21.43
N ARG A 192 -3.62 -16.67 -20.09
CA ARG A 192 -4.89 -16.52 -19.37
C ARG A 192 -4.85 -15.38 -18.37
N LEU A 193 -5.98 -14.68 -18.24
CA LEU A 193 -6.17 -13.65 -17.23
C LEU A 193 -6.31 -14.30 -15.84
N VAL A 194 -5.56 -13.79 -14.86
CA VAL A 194 -5.56 -14.28 -13.48
C VAL A 194 -5.75 -13.11 -12.53
N GLN A 195 -6.82 -13.12 -11.74
CA GLN A 195 -6.99 -12.22 -10.61
C GLN A 195 -5.95 -12.55 -9.54
N ILE A 196 -5.23 -11.53 -9.11
CA ILE A 196 -4.18 -11.61 -8.07
C ILE A 196 -4.46 -10.73 -6.87
N MET A 197 -5.51 -9.90 -6.94
CA MET A 197 -6.00 -9.06 -5.85
C MET A 197 -7.50 -8.86 -6.04
N GLY A 198 -8.26 -8.98 -4.97
CA GLY A 198 -9.65 -8.53 -4.91
C GLY A 198 -9.86 -7.81 -3.58
N TYR A 199 -10.53 -6.67 -3.64
CA TYR A 199 -11.00 -5.93 -2.46
C TYR A 199 -12.33 -5.25 -2.79
N GLU A 200 -13.23 -5.15 -1.82
CA GLU A 200 -14.54 -4.53 -1.97
C GLU A 200 -14.79 -3.65 -0.75
N ASP A 201 -14.96 -2.36 -0.96
CA ASP A 201 -15.31 -1.45 0.12
C ASP A 201 -15.98 -0.19 -0.44
N ALA A 202 -16.47 0.63 0.47
CA ALA A 202 -16.88 2.00 0.29
C ALA A 202 -15.65 2.92 0.06
N VAL A 203 -14.84 2.58 -0.95
CA VAL A 203 -13.54 3.21 -1.26
C VAL A 203 -13.65 4.74 -1.38
N SER A 204 -12.71 5.46 -0.78
CA SER A 204 -12.56 6.92 -0.84
C SER A 204 -11.44 7.37 -1.78
N ALA A 205 -10.42 6.54 -2.02
CA ALA A 205 -9.41 6.72 -3.07
C ALA A 205 -8.67 5.41 -3.38
N VAL A 206 -8.15 5.28 -4.60
CA VAL A 206 -7.13 4.26 -4.94
C VAL A 206 -5.92 4.94 -5.58
N GLU A 207 -4.73 4.48 -5.22
CA GLU A 207 -3.47 5.01 -5.73
C GLU A 207 -2.53 3.88 -6.16
N LEU A 208 -1.78 4.06 -7.25
CA LEU A 208 -0.67 3.18 -7.62
C LEU A 208 0.65 3.83 -7.20
N ALA A 209 1.36 3.18 -6.29
CA ALA A 209 2.61 3.68 -5.71
C ALA A 209 3.76 2.69 -5.97
N GLY A 210 4.53 2.96 -7.03
CA GLY A 210 5.58 2.06 -7.51
C GLY A 210 4.98 0.76 -8.04
N ARG A 211 5.05 -0.29 -7.20
CA ARG A 211 4.51 -1.65 -7.43
C ARG A 211 3.41 -2.04 -6.43
N SER A 212 2.87 -1.06 -5.72
CA SER A 212 1.82 -1.26 -4.71
C SER A 212 0.50 -0.67 -5.17
N VAL A 213 -0.59 -1.36 -4.84
CA VAL A 213 -1.93 -0.75 -4.83
C VAL A 213 -2.18 -0.23 -3.42
N ILE A 214 -2.62 1.01 -3.30
CA ILE A 214 -3.03 1.62 -2.03
C ILE A 214 -4.50 1.98 -2.14
N ILE A 215 -5.33 1.54 -1.19
CA ILE A 215 -6.75 1.90 -1.12
C ILE A 215 -6.97 2.66 0.20
N ARG A 216 -7.73 3.75 0.11
CA ARG A 216 -8.28 4.44 1.26
C ARG A 216 -9.78 4.19 1.33
N ALA A 217 -10.29 3.97 2.53
CA ALA A 217 -11.71 3.78 2.80
C ALA A 217 -12.05 4.33 4.20
N PRO A 218 -13.29 4.75 4.48
CA PRO A 218 -13.71 5.12 5.84
C PRO A 218 -13.44 3.97 6.81
N SER A 219 -13.03 4.25 8.04
CA SER A 219 -13.00 3.23 9.10
C SER A 219 -14.30 3.25 9.92
N GLU A 220 -14.50 2.23 10.75
CA GLU A 220 -15.56 2.19 11.76
C GLU A 220 -15.34 3.20 12.90
N VAL A 221 -14.11 3.71 13.06
CA VAL A 221 -13.79 4.75 14.04
C VAL A 221 -14.08 6.12 13.42
N ALA A 222 -15.11 6.81 13.95
CA ALA A 222 -15.49 8.13 13.48
C ALA A 222 -14.31 9.12 13.50
N GLY A 223 -14.06 9.78 12.37
CA GLY A 223 -12.90 10.67 12.19
C GLY A 223 -11.60 9.96 11.82
N TYR A 224 -11.66 8.69 11.38
CA TYR A 224 -10.53 7.93 10.86
C TYR A 224 -10.89 7.19 9.56
N GLU A 225 -9.87 6.94 8.76
CA GLU A 225 -9.91 6.17 7.52
C GLU A 225 -8.82 5.08 7.55
N TYR A 226 -9.06 3.99 6.85
CA TYR A 226 -8.02 3.02 6.53
C TYR A 226 -7.17 3.51 5.36
N ARG A 227 -5.88 3.18 5.41
CA ARG A 227 -4.96 3.16 4.28
C ARG A 227 -4.36 1.76 4.19
N LEU A 228 -4.88 0.98 3.27
CA LEU A 228 -4.50 -0.40 3.02
C LEU A 228 -3.53 -0.44 1.84
N GLN A 229 -2.44 -1.21 1.96
CA GLN A 229 -1.44 -1.36 0.89
C GLN A 229 -1.23 -2.84 0.54
N TRP A 230 -1.51 -3.18 -0.71
CA TRP A 230 -1.23 -4.49 -1.28
C TRP A 230 0.06 -4.47 -2.09
N THR A 231 0.91 -5.47 -1.88
CA THR A 231 2.11 -5.70 -2.67
C THR A 231 2.22 -7.16 -3.10
N TRP A 232 2.86 -7.39 -4.24
CA TRP A 232 2.99 -8.72 -4.84
C TRP A 232 3.96 -9.62 -4.06
N ASP A 233 3.48 -10.81 -3.67
CA ASP A 233 4.31 -11.88 -3.13
C ASP A 233 4.59 -12.97 -4.18
N GLN A 234 5.88 -13.28 -4.36
CA GLN A 234 6.36 -14.25 -5.35
C GLN A 234 6.06 -15.71 -4.99
N GLN A 235 5.84 -16.05 -3.71
CA GLN A 235 5.62 -17.42 -3.27
C GLN A 235 4.14 -17.80 -3.34
N GLN A 236 3.27 -16.95 -2.81
CA GLN A 236 1.82 -17.09 -2.88
C GLN A 236 1.25 -16.74 -4.26
N GLN A 237 2.02 -16.03 -5.09
CA GLN A 237 1.62 -15.59 -6.42
C GLN A 237 0.33 -14.76 -6.39
N ALA A 238 0.21 -13.90 -5.38
CA ALA A 238 -0.91 -13.02 -5.10
C ALA A 238 -0.40 -11.65 -4.61
N MET A 239 -1.24 -10.62 -4.63
CA MET A 239 -0.97 -9.39 -3.89
C MET A 239 -1.53 -9.50 -2.48
N LEU A 240 -0.65 -9.42 -1.48
CA LEU A 240 -1.00 -9.54 -0.07
C LEU A 240 -1.21 -8.17 0.54
N LEU A 241 -2.15 -8.04 1.48
CA LEU A 241 -2.22 -6.87 2.35
C LEU A 241 -0.95 -6.84 3.20
N THR A 242 -0.14 -5.79 3.03
CA THR A 242 1.21 -5.69 3.63
C THR A 242 1.38 -4.53 4.59
N ASN A 243 0.61 -3.45 4.42
CA ASN A 243 0.41 -2.43 5.46
C ASN A 243 -1.09 -2.14 5.60
N ASP A 244 -1.51 -1.98 6.85
CA ASP A 244 -2.82 -1.48 7.24
C ASP A 244 -2.58 -0.35 8.26
N GLU A 245 -2.91 0.88 7.86
CA GLU A 245 -2.76 2.07 8.69
C GLU A 245 -4.13 2.73 8.92
N MET A 246 -4.55 2.89 10.16
CA MET A 246 -5.71 3.72 10.51
C MET A 246 -5.27 5.18 10.70
N LEU A 247 -5.60 6.03 9.72
CA LEU A 247 -5.22 7.44 9.66
C LEU A 247 -6.37 8.33 10.14
N ARG A 248 -6.06 9.37 10.93
CA ARG A 248 -7.09 10.33 11.37
C ARG A 248 -7.48 11.26 10.21
N THR A 249 -8.75 11.28 9.84
CA THR A 249 -9.29 12.26 8.89
C THR A 249 -9.34 13.61 9.61
N GLY A 250 -8.40 14.50 9.31
CA GLY A 250 -8.34 15.82 9.93
C GLY A 250 -9.39 16.79 9.40
N ASP A 251 -9.76 17.78 10.23
CA ASP A 251 -10.59 18.92 9.81
C ASP A 251 -9.86 19.76 8.74
N ALA A 252 -10.02 19.38 7.47
CA ALA A 252 -9.43 20.05 6.31
C ALA A 252 -10.05 21.44 6.02
N ASN A 253 -10.68 22.07 7.03
CA ASN A 253 -11.33 23.37 6.95
C ASN A 253 -10.56 24.49 7.70
N HIS A 254 -9.35 24.21 8.20
CA HIS A 254 -8.39 25.28 8.48
C HIS A 254 -7.68 25.67 7.18
N LYS A 255 -8.19 26.74 6.57
CA LYS A 255 -7.55 27.48 5.48
C LYS A 255 -6.07 27.71 5.82
N ARG A 256 -5.16 26.97 5.17
CA ARG A 256 -3.78 27.44 5.00
C ARG A 256 -3.83 28.58 3.98
N SER A 257 -4.14 29.77 4.47
CA SER A 257 -3.75 30.99 3.75
C SER A 257 -2.27 30.85 3.39
N PRO A 258 -1.88 31.01 2.12
CA PRO A 258 -0.47 31.08 1.78
C PRO A 258 0.14 32.26 2.54
N HIS A 259 1.01 31.98 3.50
CA HIS A 259 1.89 33.02 4.03
C HIS A 259 2.81 33.44 2.89
N ALA A 260 2.46 34.55 2.24
CA ALA A 260 3.31 35.17 1.24
C ALA A 260 4.67 35.50 1.91
N PRO A 261 5.80 35.19 1.27
CA PRO A 261 7.11 35.51 1.84
C PRO A 261 7.24 37.04 1.97
N HIS A 262 7.47 37.52 3.18
CA HIS A 262 7.69 38.93 3.48
C HIS A 262 8.96 39.43 2.80
N SER A 263 8.83 39.99 1.59
CA SER A 263 9.87 40.81 0.99
C SER A 263 9.79 42.22 1.56
N SER A 264 10.70 42.53 2.47
CA SER A 264 10.90 43.86 3.03
C SER A 264 11.18 44.89 1.92
N ARG A 265 10.26 45.82 1.70
CA ARG A 265 10.53 47.10 1.04
C ARG A 265 10.10 48.26 1.92
N LEU A 266 10.99 49.25 2.00
CA LEU A 266 10.88 50.42 2.86
C LEU A 266 9.79 51.40 2.34
N PRO A 267 9.24 52.27 3.21
CA PRO A 267 8.13 53.13 2.86
C PRO A 267 8.54 54.34 2.01
N VAL A 268 7.66 54.76 1.10
CA VAL A 268 7.73 56.05 0.39
C VAL A 268 6.39 56.78 0.58
N SER A 269 6.49 58.06 0.94
CA SER A 269 5.40 58.91 1.42
C SER A 269 4.38 59.35 0.35
N PRO A 270 3.15 59.76 0.74
CA PRO A 270 2.11 60.24 -0.17
C PRO A 270 2.19 61.75 -0.46
N SER A 271 1.64 62.20 -1.59
CA SER A 271 1.38 63.61 -1.91
C SER A 271 0.34 63.76 -3.05
N PRO A 272 -0.30 64.95 -3.21
CA PRO A 272 -1.77 65.02 -3.16
C PRO A 272 -2.47 65.30 -4.50
N SER A 273 -3.81 65.26 -4.44
CA SER A 273 -4.75 65.68 -5.49
C SER A 273 -4.63 67.18 -5.85
N PRO A 274 -5.23 67.57 -6.99
CA PRO A 274 -6.20 68.68 -6.89
C PRO A 274 -7.55 68.39 -7.55
N SER A 275 -8.58 69.06 -7.03
CA SER A 275 -9.96 69.04 -7.51
C SER A 275 -10.17 69.87 -8.78
N ALA A 276 -11.19 69.53 -9.57
CA ALA A 276 -11.85 70.49 -10.47
C ALA A 276 -13.35 70.20 -10.54
N SER A 277 -14.16 71.13 -10.04
CA SER A 277 -15.63 71.08 -10.09
C SER A 277 -16.14 71.71 -11.39
N ALA A 278 -17.12 71.08 -12.07
CA ALA A 278 -18.01 71.77 -13.01
C ALA A 278 -19.30 70.96 -13.29
N SER A 279 -20.37 71.28 -12.55
CA SER A 279 -21.76 71.28 -13.05
C SER A 279 -22.10 72.73 -13.47
N PRO A 280 -23.21 73.07 -14.18
CA PRO A 280 -24.49 72.32 -14.27
C PRO A 280 -25.24 72.38 -15.64
N SER A 281 -26.46 71.80 -15.65
CA SER A 281 -27.62 72.17 -16.51
C SER A 281 -27.50 71.97 -18.04
N ALA A 282 -28.52 71.60 -18.82
CA ALA A 282 -29.91 71.14 -18.62
C ALA A 282 -30.30 70.33 -19.91
N ALA A 283 -31.52 69.86 -20.22
CA ALA A 283 -32.85 70.07 -19.64
C ALA A 283 -33.75 68.81 -19.84
N ALA A 284 -35.08 68.97 -19.82
CA ALA A 284 -36.07 67.90 -19.91
C ALA A 284 -36.61 67.62 -21.32
N SER A 285 -37.14 66.42 -21.52
CA SER A 285 -38.45 66.21 -22.15
C SER A 285 -39.06 64.89 -21.68
N ALA A 286 -40.37 64.86 -21.53
CA ALA A 286 -41.13 63.78 -20.90
C ALA A 286 -42.34 63.37 -21.76
N SER A 287 -42.98 62.25 -21.35
CA SER A 287 -44.22 61.69 -21.91
C SER A 287 -44.06 60.86 -23.19
N GLY A 288 -44.73 59.71 -23.34
CA GLY A 288 -45.54 58.98 -22.35
C GLY A 288 -46.43 57.90 -22.98
N ARG A 289 -46.95 57.02 -22.10
CA ARG A 289 -47.83 55.85 -22.36
C ARG A 289 -47.17 54.65 -23.06
#